data_AF-A0A6G1G772-F1
#
_entry.id   AF-A0A6G1G772-F1
#
_cell.length_a   1.000
_cell.length_b   1.000
_cell.length_c   1.000
_cell.angle_alpha   90.00
_cell.angle_beta   90.00
_cell.angle_gamma   90.00
#
_symmetry.space_group_name_H-M   'P 1'
#
loop_
_entity.id
_entity.type
_entity.pdbx_description
1 polymer ?
#
loop_
_entity_poly.entity_id
_entity_poly.type
_entity_poly.pdbx_seq_one_letter_code
_entity_poly.pdbx_strand_id
1 'polypeptide(L)'
;MRVKRRRGRAHQREIPSYQNPASLQSASIQKTIEERISTIATTPEKELCSVLQELVKACLIRKNATYQHDLIFHGLQRLLGGRLPRINQVRALRRIVFRHGDTIVSAKTGFGKSIIFHAIPIFIGRIVIQLIPLSKLGEEQKRSIEQLPEARPCLVTAETKHTNPNLYKEIAAGLYTHILMGPEQAVSDEFRDLLLNPDVKNKIGVVAIDELHVMEQCGIDLPTSAAKDSNSSWGDHSSRSAVGYCSYVYLCEELNDTYTKSGGIVSPL
;
A
#
# COMPACT_ATOMS: atom_id res chain seq x y z
N MET A 1 -96.17 -31.12 -1.18
CA MET A 1 -94.82 -30.87 -1.73
C MET A 1 -93.93 -30.23 -0.67
N ARG A 2 -92.88 -30.91 -0.21
CA ARG A 2 -91.74 -30.26 0.48
C ARG A 2 -90.51 -31.16 0.30
N VAL A 3 -89.62 -30.73 -0.60
CA VAL A 3 -88.51 -31.51 -1.16
C VAL A 3 -87.30 -31.51 -0.22
N LYS A 4 -86.69 -32.68 -0.04
CA LYS A 4 -85.45 -32.93 0.71
C LYS A 4 -84.27 -32.14 0.10
N ARG A 5 -83.54 -31.36 0.90
CA ARG A 5 -82.25 -30.75 0.52
C ARG A 5 -81.09 -31.67 0.91
N ARG A 6 -80.41 -32.23 -0.09
CA ARG A 6 -79.08 -32.84 0.01
C ARG A 6 -78.03 -31.74 0.21
N ARG A 7 -77.12 -31.87 1.20
CA ARG A 7 -75.89 -31.08 1.29
C ARG A 7 -74.77 -31.83 0.56
N GLY A 8 -74.25 -31.23 -0.51
CA GLY A 8 -73.13 -31.74 -1.29
C GLY A 8 -71.77 -31.32 -0.72
N ARG A 9 -70.80 -32.22 -0.88
CA ARG A 9 -69.35 -32.09 -0.62
C ARG A 9 -68.75 -30.84 -1.30
N ALA A 10 -67.95 -30.07 -0.58
CA ALA A 10 -67.10 -29.02 -1.14
C ALA A 10 -65.80 -29.65 -1.69
N HIS A 11 -65.51 -29.41 -2.97
CA HIS A 11 -64.19 -29.67 -3.57
C HIS A 11 -63.24 -28.51 -3.21
N GLN A 12 -62.16 -28.82 -2.48
CA GLN A 12 -60.98 -27.94 -2.41
C GLN A 12 -60.26 -28.01 -3.76
N ARG A 13 -60.11 -26.86 -4.43
CA ARG A 13 -59.17 -26.68 -5.53
C ARG A 13 -57.84 -26.24 -4.94
N GLU A 14 -56.81 -27.05 -5.08
CA GLU A 14 -55.42 -26.68 -4.77
C GLU A 14 -54.97 -25.61 -5.77
N ILE A 15 -54.49 -24.48 -5.24
CA ILE A 15 -53.84 -23.42 -6.01
C ILE A 15 -52.35 -23.80 -6.07
N PRO A 16 -51.73 -23.96 -7.26
CA PRO A 16 -50.31 -24.23 -7.33
C PRO A 16 -49.54 -23.04 -6.76
N SER A 17 -48.73 -23.29 -5.72
CA SER A 17 -47.82 -22.29 -5.18
C SER A 17 -46.80 -21.91 -6.26
N TYR A 18 -46.98 -20.73 -6.85
CA TYR A 18 -45.95 -20.11 -7.69
C TYR A 18 -44.72 -19.87 -6.83
N GLN A 19 -43.70 -20.72 -6.97
CA GLN A 19 -42.38 -20.44 -6.42
C GLN A 19 -41.78 -19.28 -7.21
N ASN A 20 -41.42 -18.23 -6.48
CA ASN A 20 -40.83 -17.02 -7.02
C ASN A 20 -39.44 -17.35 -7.62
N PRO A 21 -39.18 -17.12 -8.92
CA PRO A 21 -37.88 -17.43 -9.54
C PRO A 21 -36.73 -16.54 -9.05
N ALA A 22 -36.99 -15.59 -8.14
CA ALA A 22 -36.00 -14.71 -7.54
C ALA A 22 -35.11 -15.37 -6.46
N SER A 23 -35.38 -16.60 -6.02
CA SER A 23 -34.54 -17.30 -5.02
C SER A 23 -33.34 -18.07 -5.60
N LEU A 24 -33.06 -17.90 -6.90
CA LEU A 24 -31.94 -18.51 -7.61
C LEU A 24 -30.96 -17.47 -8.18
N GLN A 25 -30.89 -16.28 -7.57
CA GLN A 25 -29.74 -15.40 -7.80
C GLN A 25 -28.58 -15.90 -6.95
N SER A 26 -27.59 -16.45 -7.65
CA SER A 26 -26.34 -16.99 -7.12
C SER A 26 -25.76 -16.10 -6.02
N ALA A 27 -25.77 -16.58 -4.78
CA ALA A 27 -24.85 -16.12 -3.76
C ALA A 27 -23.44 -16.34 -4.34
N SER A 28 -22.80 -15.27 -4.80
CA SER A 28 -21.39 -15.32 -5.18
C SER A 28 -20.62 -15.83 -3.96
N ILE A 29 -19.97 -16.99 -4.09
CA ILE A 29 -19.15 -17.54 -3.02
C ILE A 29 -18.02 -16.54 -2.81
N GLN A 30 -18.13 -15.72 -1.77
CA GLN A 30 -17.10 -14.77 -1.41
C GLN A 30 -15.92 -15.58 -0.87
N LYS A 31 -14.85 -15.67 -1.66
CA LYS A 31 -13.63 -16.41 -1.29
C LYS A 31 -13.10 -15.95 0.06
N THR A 32 -12.59 -16.90 0.85
CA THR A 32 -11.94 -16.58 2.13
C THR A 32 -10.69 -15.73 1.92
N ILE A 33 -10.20 -15.04 2.96
CA ILE A 33 -8.96 -14.24 2.87
C ILE A 33 -7.78 -15.13 2.47
N GLU A 34 -7.71 -16.32 3.04
CA GLU A 34 -6.68 -17.33 2.76
C GLU A 34 -6.70 -17.77 1.28
N GLU A 35 -7.88 -18.09 0.74
CA GLU A 35 -8.05 -18.42 -0.68
C GLU A 35 -7.67 -17.26 -1.60
N ARG A 36 -7.97 -16.03 -1.21
CA ARG A 36 -7.59 -14.85 -1.99
C ARG A 36 -6.08 -14.65 -1.97
N ILE A 37 -5.43 -14.80 -0.82
CA ILE A 37 -3.97 -14.71 -0.68
C ILE A 37 -3.27 -15.79 -1.52
N SER A 38 -3.78 -17.02 -1.52
CA SER A 38 -3.19 -18.12 -2.31
C SER A 38 -3.24 -17.88 -3.82
N THR A 39 -4.16 -17.05 -4.29
CA THR A 39 -4.27 -16.66 -5.72
C THR A 39 -3.44 -15.44 -6.14
N ILE A 40 -2.74 -14.76 -5.21
CA ILE A 40 -1.91 -13.58 -5.55
C ILE A 40 -0.88 -13.92 -6.65
N ALA A 41 -0.26 -15.10 -6.56
CA ALA A 41 0.77 -15.52 -7.51
C ALA A 41 0.27 -15.60 -8.96
N THR A 42 -1.00 -15.92 -9.16
CA THR A 42 -1.63 -16.13 -10.48
C THR A 42 -2.58 -15.00 -10.88
N THR A 43 -2.71 -13.95 -10.05
CA THR A 43 -3.56 -12.80 -10.34
C THR A 43 -3.02 -12.05 -11.58
N PRO A 44 -3.89 -11.70 -12.56
CA PRO A 44 -3.48 -10.89 -13.70
C PRO A 44 -2.88 -9.55 -13.27
N GLU A 45 -1.86 -9.07 -13.98
CA GLU A 45 -1.13 -7.86 -13.57
C GLU A 45 -2.00 -6.61 -13.46
N LYS A 46 -2.98 -6.47 -14.36
CA LYS A 46 -3.95 -5.36 -14.36
C LYS A 46 -4.93 -5.36 -13.17
N GLU A 47 -4.97 -6.45 -12.39
CA GLU A 47 -5.87 -6.63 -11.25
C GLU A 47 -5.08 -6.75 -9.93
N LEU A 48 -3.74 -6.78 -10.00
CA LEU A 48 -2.92 -7.09 -8.84
C LEU A 48 -3.04 -6.00 -7.77
N CYS A 49 -3.00 -4.72 -8.14
CA CYS A 49 -3.08 -3.64 -7.16
C CYS A 49 -4.43 -3.63 -6.46
N SER A 50 -5.53 -3.78 -7.20
CA SER A 50 -6.87 -3.78 -6.61
C SER A 50 -7.04 -4.96 -5.65
N VAL A 51 -6.59 -6.16 -6.03
CA VAL A 51 -6.62 -7.35 -5.16
C VAL A 51 -5.79 -7.14 -3.89
N LEU A 52 -4.56 -6.64 -4.01
CA LEU A 52 -3.69 -6.40 -2.86
C LEU A 52 -4.28 -5.33 -1.91
N GLN A 53 -4.80 -4.23 -2.45
CA GLN A 53 -5.39 -3.14 -1.66
C GLN A 53 -6.68 -3.58 -0.95
N GLU A 54 -7.53 -4.39 -1.60
CA GLU A 54 -8.69 -4.99 -0.94
C GLU A 54 -8.30 -5.96 0.17
N LEU A 55 -7.26 -6.77 -0.05
CA LEU A 55 -6.73 -7.67 0.98
C LEU A 55 -6.12 -6.91 2.15
N VAL A 56 -5.42 -5.80 1.90
CA VAL A 56 -4.93 -4.90 2.96
C VAL A 56 -6.10 -4.37 3.78
N LYS A 57 -7.16 -3.86 3.14
CA LYS A 57 -8.38 -3.41 3.84
C LYS A 57 -9.00 -4.51 4.69
N ALA A 58 -9.08 -5.74 4.16
CA ALA A 58 -9.59 -6.88 4.91
C ALA A 58 -8.69 -7.27 6.11
N CYS A 59 -7.37 -7.15 5.97
CA CYS A 59 -6.38 -7.51 6.99
C CYS A 59 -6.13 -6.42 8.05
N LEU A 60 -6.70 -5.21 7.87
CA LEU A 60 -6.74 -4.18 8.92
C LEU A 60 -7.73 -4.53 10.04
N ILE A 61 -8.75 -5.36 9.74
CA ILE A 61 -9.69 -5.85 10.74
C ILE A 61 -8.94 -6.76 11.72
N ARG A 62 -9.03 -6.48 13.03
CA ARG A 62 -8.27 -7.18 14.08
C ARG A 62 -8.32 -8.70 14.00
N LYS A 63 -9.49 -9.27 13.68
CA LYS A 63 -9.68 -10.73 13.56
C LYS A 63 -8.85 -11.37 12.43
N ASN A 64 -8.44 -10.57 11.44
CA ASN A 64 -7.69 -11.00 10.27
C ASN A 64 -6.19 -10.65 10.36
N ALA A 65 -5.72 -10.13 11.51
CA ALA A 65 -4.34 -9.66 11.67
C ALA A 65 -3.30 -10.78 11.44
N THR A 66 -3.68 -12.04 11.63
CA THR A 66 -2.86 -13.22 11.35
C THR A 66 -2.43 -13.31 9.88
N TYR A 67 -3.28 -12.87 8.95
CA TYR A 67 -3.03 -12.93 7.50
C TYR A 67 -2.11 -11.82 6.98
N GLN A 68 -1.83 -10.79 7.78
CA GLN A 68 -0.99 -9.66 7.35
C GLN A 68 0.41 -10.08 6.90
N HIS A 69 0.98 -11.11 7.54
CA HIS A 69 2.30 -11.60 7.15
C HIS A 69 2.26 -12.23 5.76
N ASP A 70 1.35 -13.19 5.56
CA ASP A 70 1.26 -13.97 4.31
C ASP A 70 0.86 -13.09 3.13
N LEU A 71 -0.04 -12.12 3.34
CA LEU A 71 -0.38 -11.12 2.34
C LEU A 71 0.85 -10.35 1.86
N ILE A 72 1.65 -9.82 2.80
CA ILE A 72 2.84 -9.04 2.45
C ILE A 72 3.90 -9.94 1.80
N PHE A 73 4.07 -11.16 2.30
CA PHE A 73 5.00 -12.15 1.76
C PHE A 73 4.65 -12.49 0.31
N HIS A 74 3.42 -12.93 0.03
CA HIS A 74 3.00 -13.34 -1.30
C HIS A 74 2.92 -12.16 -2.27
N GLY A 75 2.47 -10.99 -1.82
CA GLY A 75 2.49 -9.78 -2.63
C GLY A 75 3.92 -9.38 -3.02
N LEU A 76 4.87 -9.37 -2.08
CA LEU A 76 6.27 -9.09 -2.40
C LEU A 76 6.89 -10.15 -3.30
N GLN A 77 6.59 -11.43 -3.06
CA GLN A 77 7.05 -12.51 -3.93
C GLN A 77 6.57 -12.30 -5.37
N ARG A 78 5.32 -11.86 -5.56
CA ARG A 78 4.77 -11.55 -6.88
C ARG A 78 5.48 -10.37 -7.54
N LEU A 79 5.76 -9.30 -6.79
CA LEU A 79 6.50 -8.12 -7.28
C LEU A 79 7.98 -8.41 -7.58
N LEU A 80 8.56 -9.41 -6.93
CA LEU A 80 9.94 -9.87 -7.15
C LEU A 80 10.06 -10.90 -8.30
N GLY A 81 9.01 -11.11 -9.09
CA GLY A 81 9.00 -12.09 -10.18
C GLY A 81 9.09 -13.53 -9.69
N GLY A 82 8.44 -13.84 -8.56
CA GLY A 82 8.40 -15.17 -7.96
C GLY A 82 9.52 -15.48 -6.98
N ARG A 83 10.57 -14.65 -6.90
CA ARG A 83 11.67 -14.83 -5.93
C ARG A 83 11.17 -14.59 -4.51
N LEU A 84 11.67 -15.40 -3.57
CA LEU A 84 11.29 -15.27 -2.16
C LEU A 84 11.78 -13.93 -1.58
N PRO A 85 10.89 -13.14 -0.95
CA PRO A 85 11.30 -11.93 -0.28
C PRO A 85 12.13 -12.28 0.97
N ARG A 86 13.07 -11.41 1.31
CA ARG A 86 13.82 -11.54 2.57
C ARG A 86 12.88 -11.25 3.73
N ILE A 87 13.04 -11.97 4.84
CA ILE A 87 12.18 -11.80 6.02
C ILE A 87 12.10 -10.35 6.51
N ASN A 88 13.20 -9.60 6.43
CA ASN A 88 13.22 -8.19 6.86
C ASN A 88 12.54 -7.24 5.85
N GLN A 89 12.43 -7.60 4.56
CA GLN A 89 11.62 -6.83 3.60
C GLN A 89 10.13 -6.98 3.96
N VAL A 90 9.69 -8.21 4.25
CA VAL A 90 8.31 -8.51 4.68
C VAL A 90 7.98 -7.79 5.99
N ARG A 91 8.88 -7.85 6.99
CA ARG A 91 8.70 -7.17 8.27
C ARG A 91 8.59 -5.65 8.12
N ALA A 92 9.49 -5.03 7.36
CA ALA A 92 9.48 -3.58 7.15
C ALA A 92 8.20 -3.14 6.43
N LEU A 93 7.84 -3.79 5.32
CA LEU A 93 6.65 -3.42 4.57
C LEU A 93 5.37 -3.67 5.38
N ARG A 94 5.27 -4.77 6.13
CA ARG A 94 4.13 -5.04 7.03
C ARG A 94 3.97 -3.95 8.09
N ARG A 95 5.08 -3.47 8.67
CA ARG A 95 5.07 -2.38 9.66
C ARG A 95 4.54 -1.09 9.04
N ILE A 96 5.03 -0.73 7.86
CA ILE A 96 4.60 0.47 7.12
C ILE A 96 3.12 0.39 6.75
N VAL A 97 2.67 -0.76 6.21
CA VAL A 97 1.30 -0.94 5.70
C VAL A 97 0.25 -1.04 6.81
N PHE A 98 0.54 -1.75 7.92
CA PHE A 98 -0.48 -2.09 8.92
C PHE A 98 -0.29 -1.45 10.30
N ARG A 99 0.93 -1.10 10.69
CA ARG A 99 1.18 -0.48 12.00
C ARG A 99 1.26 1.04 11.94
N HIS A 100 1.34 1.59 10.73
CA HIS A 100 1.42 3.03 10.49
C HIS A 100 2.48 3.75 11.36
N GLY A 101 3.64 3.11 11.57
CA GLY A 101 4.76 3.70 12.30
C GLY A 101 5.89 4.15 11.38
N ASP A 102 6.51 5.28 11.69
CA ASP A 102 7.74 5.74 11.07
C ASP A 102 8.83 4.66 11.20
N THR A 103 9.48 4.32 10.08
CA THR A 103 10.34 3.13 9.98
C THR A 103 11.72 3.49 9.46
N ILE A 104 12.75 3.16 10.24
CA ILE A 104 14.14 3.17 9.79
C ILE A 104 14.52 1.77 9.27
N VAL A 105 15.04 1.71 8.05
CA VAL A 105 15.58 0.48 7.46
C VAL A 105 17.10 0.63 7.31
N SER A 106 17.85 -0.04 8.18
CA SER A 106 19.31 -0.12 8.09
C SER A 106 19.74 -1.48 7.56
N ALA A 107 20.35 -1.51 6.38
CA ALA A 107 20.88 -2.73 5.79
C ALA A 107 22.04 -2.45 4.83
N LYS A 108 22.95 -3.42 4.68
CA LYS A 108 24.06 -3.34 3.73
C LYS A 108 23.59 -3.11 2.29
N THR A 109 24.45 -2.55 1.46
CA THR A 109 24.22 -2.42 0.01
C THR A 109 23.92 -3.79 -0.61
N GLY A 110 23.12 -3.80 -1.68
CA GLY A 110 22.67 -5.05 -2.31
C GLY A 110 21.68 -5.88 -1.47
N PHE A 111 21.24 -5.40 -0.31
CA PHE A 111 20.14 -6.05 0.43
C PHE A 111 18.82 -6.02 -0.35
N GLY A 112 18.65 -5.03 -1.23
CA GLY A 112 17.41 -4.77 -1.94
C GLY A 112 16.42 -4.02 -1.06
N LYS A 113 16.83 -2.88 -0.49
CA LYS A 113 15.94 -2.04 0.34
C LYS A 113 14.84 -1.38 -0.50
N SER A 114 15.16 -0.96 -1.73
CA SER A 114 14.28 -0.15 -2.58
C SER A 114 12.91 -0.79 -2.85
N ILE A 115 12.85 -2.13 -2.99
CA ILE A 115 11.55 -2.83 -3.17
C ILE A 115 10.58 -2.59 -2.02
N ILE A 116 11.08 -2.33 -0.79
CA ILE A 116 10.23 -2.01 0.35
C ILE A 116 9.45 -0.73 0.05
N PHE A 117 10.11 0.32 -0.47
CA PHE A 117 9.48 1.61 -0.76
C PHE A 117 8.65 1.55 -2.05
N HIS A 118 9.17 0.90 -3.10
CA HIS A 118 8.50 0.77 -4.39
C HIS A 118 7.21 -0.07 -4.31
N ALA A 119 7.12 -0.99 -3.35
CA ALA A 119 5.92 -1.80 -3.16
C ALA A 119 4.80 -1.02 -2.47
N ILE A 120 5.09 0.05 -1.71
CA ILE A 120 4.08 0.71 -0.86
C ILE A 120 2.86 1.15 -1.66
N PRO A 121 2.96 1.91 -2.78
CA PRO A 121 1.78 2.37 -3.51
C PRO A 121 0.92 1.22 -4.04
N ILE A 122 1.55 0.08 -4.35
CA ILE A 122 0.86 -1.13 -4.81
C ILE A 122 -0.07 -1.67 -3.72
N PHE A 123 0.41 -1.71 -2.47
CA PHE A 123 -0.36 -2.22 -1.34
C PHE A 123 -1.39 -1.24 -0.78
N ILE A 124 -1.11 0.06 -0.76
CA ILE A 124 -1.97 1.04 -0.06
C ILE A 124 -2.74 1.98 -0.99
N GLY A 125 -2.43 2.01 -2.29
CA GLY A 125 -3.11 2.88 -3.27
C GLY A 125 -2.90 4.38 -3.03
N ARG A 126 -1.79 4.74 -2.37
CA ARG A 126 -1.39 6.13 -2.08
C ARG A 126 -0.05 6.44 -2.73
N ILE A 127 0.23 7.71 -2.94
CA ILE A 127 1.47 8.18 -3.55
C ILE A 127 2.63 8.05 -2.55
N VAL A 128 3.78 7.57 -3.04
CA VAL A 128 5.07 7.67 -2.34
C VAL A 128 5.87 8.81 -2.94
N ILE A 129 6.37 9.70 -2.08
CA ILE A 129 7.45 10.63 -2.42
C ILE A 129 8.76 10.00 -1.97
N GLN A 130 9.74 9.90 -2.86
CA GLN A 130 11.05 9.34 -2.56
C GLN A 130 12.14 10.37 -2.79
N LEU A 131 12.84 10.75 -1.73
CA LEU A 131 14.02 11.61 -1.78
C LEU A 131 15.25 10.75 -2.09
N ILE A 132 15.97 11.11 -3.15
CA ILE A 132 17.13 10.38 -3.67
C ILE A 132 18.29 11.36 -3.81
N PRO A 133 19.43 11.16 -3.14
CA PRO A 133 20.52 12.13 -3.14
C PRO A 133 21.29 12.21 -4.47
N LEU A 134 21.15 11.22 -5.36
CA LEU A 134 21.92 11.14 -6.60
C LEU A 134 20.99 10.98 -7.82
N SER A 135 21.06 11.92 -8.76
CA SER A 135 20.18 11.94 -9.94
C SER A 135 20.32 10.71 -10.85
N LYS A 136 21.54 10.19 -11.06
CA LYS A 136 21.77 8.94 -11.82
C LYS A 136 21.08 7.73 -11.17
N LEU A 137 21.04 7.70 -9.83
CA LEU A 137 20.32 6.67 -9.08
C LEU A 137 18.80 6.83 -9.27
N GLY A 138 18.31 8.06 -9.41
CA GLY A 138 16.90 8.36 -9.66
C GLY A 138 16.36 7.69 -10.93
N GLU A 139 17.10 7.71 -12.04
CA GLU A 139 16.65 7.08 -13.28
C GLU A 139 16.66 5.55 -13.22
N GLU A 140 17.65 4.96 -12.55
CA GLU A 140 17.68 3.51 -12.33
C GLU A 140 16.50 3.06 -11.46
N GLN A 141 16.18 3.82 -10.41
CA GLN A 141 15.03 3.53 -9.56
C GLN A 141 13.71 3.73 -10.31
N LYS A 142 13.57 4.80 -11.10
CA LYS A 142 12.40 5.02 -11.97
C LYS A 142 12.17 3.82 -12.89
N ARG A 143 13.20 3.37 -13.62
CA ARG A 143 13.10 2.17 -14.48
C ARG A 143 12.72 0.92 -13.70
N SER A 144 13.28 0.72 -12.50
CA SER A 144 12.91 -0.42 -11.66
C SER A 144 11.44 -0.38 -11.22
N ILE A 145 10.89 0.80 -10.98
CA ILE A 145 9.48 0.96 -10.59
C ILE A 145 8.56 0.76 -11.80
N GLU A 146 8.95 1.20 -13.01
CA GLU A 146 8.18 0.97 -14.25
C GLU A 146 7.93 -0.51 -14.55
N GLN A 147 8.76 -1.42 -14.01
CA GLN A 147 8.56 -2.86 -14.14
C GLN A 147 7.51 -3.42 -13.15
N LEU A 148 7.02 -2.63 -12.21
CA LEU A 148 6.00 -3.06 -11.26
C LEU A 148 4.60 -2.89 -11.87
N PRO A 149 3.67 -3.84 -11.61
CA PRO A 149 2.30 -3.75 -12.12
C PRO A 149 1.62 -2.43 -11.74
N GLU A 150 1.04 -1.75 -12.73
CA GLU A 150 0.26 -0.50 -12.59
C GLU A 150 1.04 0.69 -11.97
N ALA A 151 2.36 0.55 -11.77
CA ALA A 151 3.17 1.62 -11.24
C ALA A 151 3.40 2.72 -12.28
N ARG A 152 3.34 3.98 -11.84
CA ARG A 152 3.50 5.18 -12.66
C ARG A 152 4.50 6.11 -11.97
N PRO A 153 5.81 5.87 -12.08
CA PRO A 153 6.82 6.73 -11.47
C PRO A 153 7.08 7.98 -12.30
N CYS A 154 7.34 9.11 -11.63
CA CYS A 154 7.94 10.29 -12.24
C CYS A 154 9.22 10.69 -11.50
N LEU A 155 10.24 11.12 -12.25
CA LEU A 155 11.44 11.70 -11.68
C LEU A 155 11.38 13.22 -11.89
N VAL A 156 11.41 13.98 -10.79
CA VAL A 156 11.39 15.44 -10.80
C VAL A 156 12.84 15.95 -10.79
N THR A 157 13.24 16.55 -11.90
CA THR A 157 14.54 17.22 -12.09
C THR A 157 14.29 18.57 -12.76
N ALA A 158 15.32 19.44 -12.81
CA ALA A 158 15.22 20.67 -13.58
C ALA A 158 14.87 20.40 -15.07
N GLU A 159 15.44 19.35 -15.65
CA GLU A 159 15.18 18.95 -17.04
C GLU A 159 13.75 18.43 -17.25
N THR A 160 13.23 17.58 -16.37
CA THR A 160 11.87 17.06 -16.52
C THR A 160 10.81 18.13 -16.28
N LYS A 161 11.07 19.11 -15.39
CA LYS A 161 10.21 20.29 -15.24
C LYS A 161 10.23 21.19 -16.48
N HIS A 162 11.40 21.38 -17.09
CA HIS A 162 11.52 22.18 -18.30
C HIS A 162 10.80 21.54 -19.49
N THR A 163 10.96 20.23 -19.67
CA THR A 163 10.38 19.47 -20.78
C THR A 163 8.90 19.16 -20.58
N ASN A 164 8.42 19.07 -19.34
CA ASN A 164 7.01 18.92 -19.00
C ASN A 164 6.54 20.03 -18.02
N PRO A 165 6.12 21.20 -18.55
CA PRO A 165 5.58 22.29 -17.73
C PRO A 165 4.29 21.93 -16.95
N ASN A 166 3.62 20.83 -17.29
CA ASN A 166 2.41 20.37 -16.60
C ASN A 166 2.69 19.34 -15.50
N LEU A 167 3.96 18.97 -15.26
CA LEU A 167 4.34 17.90 -14.33
C LEU A 167 3.67 18.02 -12.94
N TYR A 168 3.67 19.21 -12.34
CA TYR A 168 3.04 19.41 -11.03
C TYR A 168 1.50 19.35 -11.08
N LYS A 169 0.87 19.72 -12.20
CA LYS A 169 -0.58 19.53 -12.39
C LYS A 169 -0.92 18.04 -12.52
N GLU A 170 -0.09 17.28 -13.20
CA GLU A 170 -0.22 15.82 -13.36
C GLU A 170 -0.03 15.10 -12.01
N ILE A 171 0.95 15.53 -11.22
CA ILE A 171 1.13 15.08 -9.84
C ILE A 171 -0.13 15.41 -9.02
N ALA A 172 -0.63 16.65 -9.08
CA ALA A 172 -1.81 17.06 -8.33
C ALA A 172 -3.06 16.26 -8.73
N ALA A 173 -3.19 15.92 -10.02
CA ALA A 173 -4.25 15.07 -10.53
C ALA A 173 -4.14 13.61 -10.04
N GLY A 174 -2.99 13.17 -9.52
CA GLY A 174 -2.77 11.79 -9.05
C GLY A 174 -2.41 10.83 -10.18
N LEU A 175 -1.77 11.33 -11.25
CA LEU A 175 -1.35 10.51 -12.38
C LEU A 175 -0.13 9.63 -12.07
N TYR A 176 0.57 9.89 -10.97
CA TYR A 176 1.76 9.15 -10.55
C TYR A 176 1.53 8.43 -9.23
N THR A 177 2.11 7.24 -9.12
CA THR A 177 2.13 6.45 -7.87
C THR A 177 3.41 6.68 -7.08
N HIS A 178 4.50 7.05 -7.76
CA HIS A 178 5.80 7.33 -7.17
C HIS A 178 6.32 8.66 -7.70
N ILE A 179 6.75 9.54 -6.81
CA ILE A 179 7.40 10.82 -7.12
C ILE A 179 8.82 10.71 -6.61
N LEU A 180 9.80 10.59 -7.50
CA LEU A 180 11.21 10.52 -7.16
C LEU A 180 11.83 11.91 -7.35
N MET A 181 12.62 12.39 -6.40
CA MET A 181 13.24 13.71 -6.53
C MET A 181 14.49 13.86 -5.66
N GLY A 182 15.39 14.76 -6.06
CA GLY A 182 16.51 15.18 -5.21
C GLY A 182 16.08 16.16 -4.10
N PRO A 183 16.84 16.26 -3.00
CA PRO A 183 16.52 17.15 -1.88
C PRO A 183 16.36 18.62 -2.31
N GLU A 184 17.17 19.08 -3.24
CA GLU A 184 17.15 20.40 -3.89
C GLU A 184 15.84 20.69 -4.63
N GLN A 185 15.15 19.68 -5.18
CA GLN A 185 13.80 19.87 -5.72
C GLN A 185 12.77 19.90 -4.59
N ALA A 186 13.00 19.16 -3.50
CA ALA A 186 12.05 19.01 -2.40
C ALA A 186 11.96 20.28 -1.54
N VAL A 187 13.01 21.10 -1.52
CA VAL A 187 13.03 22.41 -0.84
C VAL A 187 12.55 23.57 -1.72
N SER A 188 12.17 23.32 -2.98
CA SER A 188 11.69 24.37 -3.88
C SER A 188 10.30 24.89 -3.47
N ASP A 189 10.05 26.18 -3.66
CA ASP A 189 8.75 26.80 -3.37
C ASP A 189 7.61 26.13 -4.15
N GLU A 190 7.85 25.78 -5.41
CA GLU A 190 6.88 25.10 -6.28
C GLU A 190 6.41 23.77 -5.69
N PHE A 191 7.35 22.97 -5.16
CA PHE A 191 7.01 21.69 -4.54
C PHE A 191 6.36 21.87 -3.17
N ARG A 192 6.79 22.88 -2.40
CA ARG A 192 6.15 23.23 -1.13
C ARG A 192 4.69 23.63 -1.35
N ASP A 193 4.40 24.47 -2.35
CA ASP A 193 3.05 24.88 -2.70
C ASP A 193 2.18 23.70 -3.13
N LEU A 194 2.76 22.76 -3.88
CA LEU A 194 2.11 21.50 -4.23
C LEU A 194 1.73 20.67 -3.00
N LEU A 195 2.60 20.58 -1.98
CA LEU A 195 2.31 19.85 -0.74
C LEU A 195 1.29 20.55 0.15
N LEU A 196 1.15 21.88 0.04
CA LEU A 196 0.12 22.65 0.75
C LEU A 196 -1.28 22.46 0.16
N ASN A 197 -1.39 21.94 -1.07
CA ASN A 197 -2.67 21.62 -1.69
C ASN A 197 -3.32 20.40 -0.98
N PRO A 198 -4.50 20.55 -0.35
CA PRO A 198 -5.17 19.46 0.36
C PRO A 198 -5.48 18.24 -0.51
N ASP A 199 -5.82 18.44 -1.79
CA ASP A 199 -6.13 17.34 -2.71
C ASP A 199 -4.90 16.48 -2.99
N VAL A 200 -3.72 17.08 -2.93
CA VAL A 200 -2.44 16.38 -3.10
C VAL A 200 -2.01 15.73 -1.80
N LYS A 201 -2.07 16.48 -0.70
CA LYS A 201 -1.72 16.00 0.64
C LYS A 201 -2.48 14.71 0.99
N ASN A 202 -3.79 14.69 0.74
CA ASN A 202 -4.64 13.51 0.98
C ASN A 202 -4.26 12.30 0.11
N LYS A 203 -3.58 12.47 -1.02
CA LYS A 203 -3.15 11.36 -1.90
C LYS A 203 -1.80 10.77 -1.47
N ILE A 204 -0.99 11.52 -0.73
CA ILE A 204 0.33 11.08 -0.27
C ILE A 204 0.18 10.16 0.94
N GLY A 205 0.75 8.96 0.84
CA GLY A 205 0.77 8.00 1.94
C GLY A 205 2.09 8.02 2.71
N VAL A 206 3.20 8.13 1.99
CA VAL A 206 4.55 7.94 2.54
C VAL A 206 5.54 8.91 1.91
N VAL A 207 6.46 9.42 2.73
CA VAL A 207 7.71 10.02 2.28
C VAL A 207 8.86 9.07 2.64
N ALA A 208 9.56 8.57 1.64
CA ALA A 208 10.75 7.73 1.80
C ALA A 208 12.00 8.58 1.54
N ILE A 209 12.96 8.52 2.46
CA ILE A 209 14.27 9.17 2.33
C ILE A 209 15.29 8.07 2.11
N ASP A 210 15.80 7.98 0.89
CA ASP A 210 16.87 7.04 0.59
C ASP A 210 18.23 7.62 0.99
N GLU A 211 19.12 6.76 1.44
CA GLU A 211 20.45 7.13 1.93
C GLU A 211 20.42 8.30 2.94
N LEU A 212 19.62 8.13 3.98
CA LEU A 212 19.42 9.08 5.10
C LEU A 212 20.73 9.65 5.66
N HIS A 213 21.77 8.80 5.74
CA HIS A 213 23.10 9.20 6.21
C HIS A 213 23.80 10.25 5.33
N VAL A 214 23.38 10.41 4.07
CA VAL A 214 23.83 11.46 3.16
C VAL A 214 23.03 12.74 3.39
N MET A 215 21.77 12.64 3.83
CA MET A 215 20.87 13.79 3.99
C MET A 215 21.23 14.70 5.15
N GLU A 216 21.88 14.18 6.20
CA GLU A 216 22.45 15.01 7.29
C GLU A 216 23.48 16.02 6.76
N GLN A 217 24.13 15.74 5.62
CA GLN A 217 25.08 16.65 4.97
C GLN A 217 24.39 17.69 4.07
N CYS A 218 23.10 17.51 3.78
CA CYS A 218 22.30 18.38 2.91
C CYS A 218 21.44 19.41 3.67
N GLY A 219 21.56 19.50 5.00
CA GLY A 219 20.87 20.51 5.81
C GLY A 219 19.37 20.27 6.01
N ILE A 220 18.90 19.03 5.87
CA ILE A 220 17.51 18.64 6.18
C ILE A 220 17.46 18.12 7.62
N ASP A 221 16.70 18.78 8.48
CA ASP A 221 16.47 18.33 9.86
C ASP A 221 15.69 17.01 9.85
N LEU A 222 16.28 15.97 10.44
CA LEU A 222 15.64 14.66 10.55
C LEU A 222 14.54 14.67 11.63
N PRO A 223 13.38 14.04 11.39
CA PRO A 223 12.34 13.92 12.40
C PRO A 223 12.84 13.11 13.60
N THR A 224 12.71 13.70 14.79
CA THR A 224 13.27 13.20 16.07
C THR A 224 12.43 12.08 16.71
N SER A 225 11.28 11.72 16.14
CA SER A 225 10.26 10.82 16.73
C SER A 225 10.32 9.37 16.24
N ALA A 226 11.29 8.98 15.42
CA ALA A 226 11.39 7.62 14.92
C ALA A 226 11.59 6.60 16.06
N ALA A 227 10.59 5.78 16.33
CA ALA A 227 10.71 4.68 17.28
C ALA A 227 11.76 3.67 16.78
N LYS A 228 12.92 3.63 17.44
CA LYS A 228 13.84 2.48 17.34
C LYS A 228 13.13 1.29 17.98
N ASP A 229 12.77 0.28 17.20
CA ASP A 229 12.40 -1.04 17.75
C ASP A 229 13.67 -1.66 18.38
N SER A 230 13.93 -1.25 19.62
CA SER A 230 15.11 -1.59 20.44
C SER A 230 15.11 -3.03 20.91
N ASN A 231 14.03 -3.79 20.71
CA ASN A 231 13.94 -5.21 21.08
C ASN A 231 14.61 -6.15 20.06
N SER A 232 15.54 -5.59 19.29
CA SER A 232 16.13 -6.25 18.15
C SER A 232 17.58 -5.77 18.04
N SER A 233 18.40 -6.26 18.97
CA SER A 233 19.85 -6.09 18.97
C SER A 233 20.44 -6.80 17.75
N TRP A 234 20.38 -6.16 16.59
CA TRP A 234 20.93 -6.70 15.36
C TRP A 234 22.37 -6.21 15.20
N GLY A 235 23.30 -7.04 15.65
CA GLY A 235 24.74 -6.87 15.46
C GLY A 235 25.44 -6.38 16.72
N ASP A 236 26.17 -7.31 17.33
CA ASP A 236 27.21 -7.05 18.34
C ASP A 236 28.05 -5.84 17.93
N HIS A 237 28.08 -4.83 18.81
CA HIS A 237 28.88 -3.62 18.64
C HIS A 237 30.33 -3.92 18.95
N SER A 238 31.02 -4.61 18.04
CA SER A 238 32.47 -4.75 18.08
C SER A 238 33.10 -4.76 16.67
N SER A 239 32.76 -3.81 15.82
CA SER A 239 33.65 -3.41 14.70
C SER A 239 33.21 -2.09 14.10
N ARG A 240 34.06 -1.07 14.25
CA ARG A 240 33.95 0.28 13.66
C ARG A 240 34.14 0.29 12.14
N SER A 241 33.61 -0.68 11.38
CA SER A 241 33.95 -0.82 9.96
C SER A 241 32.85 -1.37 9.05
N ALA A 242 31.57 -1.29 9.44
CA ALA A 242 30.45 -1.56 8.53
C ALA A 242 29.64 -0.28 8.30
N VAL A 243 29.87 0.40 7.18
CA VAL A 243 29.06 1.53 6.73
C VAL A 243 27.67 0.99 6.36
N GLY A 244 26.74 1.02 7.31
CA GLY A 244 25.35 0.64 7.11
C GLY A 244 24.59 1.77 6.43
N TYR A 245 24.03 1.49 5.25
CA TYR A 245 23.21 2.45 4.50
C TYR A 245 21.78 2.44 5.08
N CYS A 246 21.38 3.58 5.63
CA CYS A 246 20.11 3.79 6.34
C CYS A 246 19.10 4.51 5.44
N SER A 247 17.85 4.03 5.38
CA SER A 247 16.73 4.71 4.73
C SER A 247 15.63 4.99 5.76
N TYR A 248 14.93 6.13 5.63
CA TYR A 248 13.83 6.53 6.51
C TYR A 248 12.50 6.50 5.78
N VAL A 249 11.44 6.03 6.44
CA VAL A 249 10.08 6.09 5.94
C VAL A 249 9.25 6.86 6.96
N TYR A 250 8.78 8.03 6.53
CA TYR A 250 7.82 8.86 7.23
C TYR A 250 6.42 8.58 6.71
N LEU A 251 5.46 8.39 7.63
CA LEU A 251 4.05 8.24 7.28
C LEU A 251 3.30 9.55 7.46
N CYS A 252 2.51 9.92 6.45
CA CYS A 252 1.66 11.11 6.55
C CYS A 252 0.47 10.83 7.50
N GLU A 253 0.30 11.64 8.55
CA GLU A 253 -0.63 11.40 9.68
C GLU A 253 -2.11 11.21 9.27
N GLU A 254 -2.52 11.71 8.10
CA GLU A 254 -3.92 11.62 7.61
C GLU A 254 -4.36 10.20 7.19
N LEU A 255 -3.44 9.22 7.18
CA LEU A 255 -3.80 7.80 7.08
C LEU A 255 -4.69 7.35 8.24
N ASN A 256 -4.63 8.02 9.40
CA ASN A 256 -5.37 7.58 10.59
C ASN A 256 -6.88 7.84 10.49
N ASP A 257 -7.30 8.94 9.87
CA ASP A 257 -8.71 9.41 9.92
C ASP A 257 -9.64 8.69 8.95
N THR A 258 -9.11 8.14 7.85
CA THR A 258 -9.93 7.41 6.88
C THR A 258 -10.23 5.97 7.37
N TYR A 259 -9.33 5.38 8.17
CA TYR A 259 -9.46 4.01 8.66
C TYR A 259 -10.09 3.92 10.08
N THR A 260 -9.93 4.93 10.92
CA THR A 260 -10.57 4.97 12.26
C THR A 260 -12.09 5.11 12.22
N LYS A 261 -12.65 5.78 11.20
CA LYS A 261 -14.10 6.00 11.09
C LYS A 261 -14.92 4.77 10.67
N SER A 262 -14.29 3.66 10.29
CA SER A 262 -14.99 2.46 9.78
C SER A 262 -14.97 1.21 10.68
N GLY A 263 -14.51 1.35 11.94
CA GLY A 263 -14.82 0.39 12.99
C GLY A 263 -13.60 -0.22 13.67
N GLY A 264 -13.50 0.04 14.98
CA GLY A 264 -12.75 -0.76 15.96
C GLY A 264 -11.34 -1.20 15.54
N ILE A 265 -10.43 -0.24 15.28
CA ILE A 265 -9.03 -0.53 14.98
C ILE A 265 -8.14 -0.17 16.17
N VAL A 266 -7.10 -1.01 16.32
CA VAL A 266 -6.06 -1.06 17.34
C VAL A 266 -5.34 0.28 17.52
N SER A 267 -5.29 0.75 18.77
CA SER A 267 -4.33 1.79 19.19
C SER A 267 -2.90 1.25 19.10
N PRO A 268 -1.92 2.03 18.60
CA PRO A 268 -0.54 1.60 18.55
C PRO A 268 -0.01 1.40 19.99
N LEU A 269 0.47 0.18 20.26
CA LEU A 269 1.46 -0.11 21.30
C LEU A 269 2.83 -0.27 20.62
#